data_AF-A0A918E5F2-F1
#
_entry.id   AF-A0A918E5F2-F1
#
_cell.length_a   1.000
_cell.length_b   1.000
_cell.length_c   1.000
_cell.angle_alpha   90.00
_cell.angle_beta   90.00
_cell.angle_gamma   90.00
#
_symmetry.space_group_name_H-M   'P 1'
#
loop_
_entity.id
_entity.type
_entity.pdbx_description
1 polymer ?
#
loop_
_entity_poly.entity_id
_entity_poly.type
_entity_poly.pdbx_seq_one_letter_code
_entity_poly.pdbx_strand_id
1 'polypeptide(L)'
;MLVLHTLRCMGFTALSRLAETAGLPEADAESELIDLAVAGLVTRVPGEFGGWGLTEAGRAADAERISAELDAAGARAAVTQAFDGFLVLNPELLDLCTAWQLRPVDGVATMNDHTDAAYDARVLDRFVEFDQRADVVCTALSRAMPRFGRYRTRLTDALTRARSGELDYLTDGMASYHAVWFQLHEDLLVTLGIPRG
;
A
#
# COMPACT_ATOMS: atom_id res chain seq x y z
N MET A 1 -1.99 17.37 -2.55
CA MET A 1 -1.60 16.49 -3.69
C MET A 1 -1.66 15.03 -3.30
N LEU A 2 -1.15 14.66 -2.12
CA LEU A 2 -1.21 13.29 -1.61
C LEU A 2 -2.64 12.76 -1.45
N VAL A 3 -3.64 13.56 -1.07
CA VAL A 3 -4.98 13.03 -0.79
C VAL A 3 -5.69 12.51 -2.04
N LEU A 4 -5.72 13.29 -3.13
CA LEU A 4 -6.34 12.83 -4.39
C LEU A 4 -5.64 11.56 -4.92
N HIS A 5 -4.32 11.54 -4.90
CA HIS A 5 -3.54 10.41 -5.39
C HIS A 5 -3.65 9.17 -4.49
N THR A 6 -3.63 9.36 -3.17
CA THR A 6 -3.86 8.27 -2.22
C THR A 6 -5.24 7.67 -2.42
N LEU A 7 -6.26 8.52 -2.62
CA LEU A 7 -7.60 8.07 -2.95
C LEU A 7 -7.63 7.33 -4.30
N ARG A 8 -6.85 7.77 -5.30
CA ARG A 8 -6.72 7.08 -6.59
C ARG A 8 -6.18 5.67 -6.44
N CYS A 9 -5.19 5.48 -5.57
CA CYS A 9 -4.57 4.19 -5.29
C CYS A 9 -5.48 3.28 -4.45
N MET A 10 -6.26 3.86 -3.54
CA MET A 10 -7.16 3.11 -2.65
C MET A 10 -8.51 2.77 -3.29
N GLY A 11 -8.98 3.55 -4.26
CA GLY A 11 -10.33 3.47 -4.78
C GLY A 11 -11.34 4.16 -3.85
N PHE A 12 -12.51 3.56 -3.66
CA PHE A 12 -13.52 4.07 -2.74
C PHE A 12 -13.16 3.69 -1.30
N THR A 13 -13.07 4.67 -0.39
CA THR A 13 -12.64 4.42 0.99
C THR A 13 -13.20 5.42 2.01
N ALA A 14 -13.27 5.01 3.26
CA ALA A 14 -13.58 5.90 4.40
C ALA A 14 -12.47 6.94 4.64
N LEU A 15 -12.86 8.07 5.24
CA LEU A 15 -11.98 9.20 5.58
C LEU A 15 -10.82 8.77 6.50
N SER A 16 -11.12 8.07 7.59
CA SER A 16 -10.11 7.62 8.55
C SER A 16 -9.02 6.76 7.89
N ARG A 17 -9.44 5.82 7.04
CA ARG A 17 -8.51 4.95 6.30
C ARG A 17 -7.66 5.71 5.27
N LEU A 18 -8.25 6.72 4.62
CA LEU A 18 -7.54 7.60 3.70
C LEU A 18 -6.50 8.44 4.44
N ALA A 19 -6.88 9.05 5.56
CA ALA A 19 -6.00 9.88 6.39
C ALA A 19 -4.81 9.06 6.92
N GLU A 20 -5.08 7.87 7.44
CA GLU A 20 -4.05 6.92 7.88
C GLU A 20 -3.09 6.55 6.74
N THR A 21 -3.62 6.20 5.56
CA THR A 21 -2.80 5.82 4.40
C THR A 21 -1.98 7.00 3.85
N ALA A 22 -2.54 8.21 3.88
CA ALA A 22 -1.87 9.43 3.47
C ALA A 22 -0.84 9.93 4.50
N GLY A 23 -0.89 9.42 5.74
CA GLY A 23 -0.05 9.90 6.85
C GLY A 23 -0.43 11.31 7.31
N LEU A 24 -1.72 11.66 7.26
CA LEU A 24 -2.24 12.97 7.61
C LEU A 24 -3.20 12.90 8.80
N PRO A 25 -3.30 13.96 9.61
CA PRO A 25 -4.43 14.12 10.53
C PRO A 25 -5.76 14.03 9.78
N GLU A 26 -6.76 13.40 10.40
CA GLU A 26 -8.06 13.19 9.76
C GLU A 26 -8.73 14.50 9.32
N ALA A 27 -8.63 15.55 10.14
CA ALA A 27 -9.17 16.87 9.84
C ALA A 27 -8.50 17.52 8.61
N ASP A 28 -7.19 17.32 8.42
CA ASP A 28 -6.46 17.88 7.27
C ASP A 28 -6.85 17.13 5.99
N ALA A 29 -6.99 15.80 6.07
CA ALA A 29 -7.46 14.98 4.95
C ALA A 29 -8.92 15.32 4.58
N GLU A 30 -9.79 15.56 5.57
CA GLU A 30 -11.17 15.96 5.35
C GLU A 30 -11.25 17.34 4.67
N SER A 31 -10.45 18.30 5.15
CA SER A 31 -10.38 19.64 4.54
C SER A 31 -9.97 19.56 3.07
N GLU A 32 -8.91 18.80 2.72
CA GLU A 32 -8.49 18.65 1.32
C GLU A 32 -9.56 17.92 0.49
N LEU A 33 -10.26 16.92 1.04
CA LEU A 33 -11.36 16.24 0.35
C LEU A 33 -12.56 17.15 0.06
N ILE A 34 -12.88 18.07 0.98
CA ILE A 34 -13.93 19.08 0.78
C ILE A 34 -13.57 20.00 -0.39
N ASP A 35 -12.33 20.50 -0.43
CA ASP A 35 -11.86 21.35 -1.53
C ASP A 35 -11.88 20.59 -2.87
N LEU A 36 -11.44 19.33 -2.88
CA LEU A 36 -11.50 18.46 -4.05
C LEU A 36 -12.95 18.18 -4.50
N ALA A 37 -13.90 18.09 -3.56
CA ALA A 37 -15.31 17.88 -3.87
C ALA A 37 -15.93 19.13 -4.48
N VAL A 38 -15.60 20.32 -3.94
CA VAL A 38 -15.99 21.62 -4.52
C VAL A 38 -15.45 21.75 -5.94
N ALA A 39 -14.23 21.26 -6.20
CA ALA A 39 -13.63 21.20 -7.53
C ALA A 39 -14.22 20.09 -8.44
N GLY A 40 -15.16 19.27 -7.95
CA GLY A 40 -15.77 18.18 -8.71
C GLY A 40 -14.85 16.97 -8.98
N LEU A 41 -13.74 16.86 -8.24
CA LEU A 41 -12.73 15.81 -8.43
C LEU A 41 -13.03 14.55 -7.60
N VAL A 42 -13.78 14.69 -6.51
CA VAL A 42 -14.20 13.56 -5.67
C VAL A 42 -15.68 13.64 -5.34
N THR A 43 -16.27 12.51 -4.99
CA THR A 43 -17.62 12.41 -4.44
C THR A 43 -17.57 11.84 -3.03
N ARG A 44 -18.57 12.20 -2.23
CA ARG A 44 -18.80 11.63 -0.90
C ARG A 44 -20.14 10.90 -0.88
N VAL A 45 -20.12 9.67 -0.40
CA VAL A 45 -21.32 8.92 -0.03
C VAL A 45 -21.44 8.98 1.50
N PRO A 46 -22.53 9.53 2.07
CA PRO A 46 -22.72 9.57 3.52
C PRO A 46 -23.17 8.22 4.09
N GLY A 47 -23.06 8.06 5.41
CA GLY A 47 -23.56 6.89 6.15
C GLY A 47 -22.45 6.00 6.73
N GLU A 48 -22.84 4.97 7.49
CA GLU A 48 -21.95 4.01 8.17
C GLU A 48 -21.02 3.29 7.19
N PHE A 49 -21.51 2.96 5.99
CA PHE A 49 -20.74 2.37 4.90
C PHE A 49 -20.38 3.39 3.80
N GLY A 50 -20.48 4.68 4.15
CA GLY A 50 -20.12 5.79 3.29
C GLY A 50 -18.61 5.95 3.13
N GLY A 51 -18.21 6.87 2.26
CA GLY A 51 -16.82 7.10 1.94
C GLY A 51 -16.62 8.10 0.82
N TRP A 52 -15.39 8.18 0.34
CA TRP A 52 -14.95 9.07 -0.72
C TRP A 52 -14.51 8.26 -1.93
N GLY A 53 -14.71 8.80 -3.13
CA GLY A 53 -14.22 8.21 -4.37
C GLY A 53 -13.94 9.26 -5.43
N LEU A 54 -13.11 8.93 -6.43
CA LEU A 54 -12.80 9.85 -7.51
C LEU A 54 -13.94 9.89 -8.53
N THR A 55 -14.23 11.09 -9.01
CA THR A 55 -14.95 11.29 -10.27
C THR A 55 -14.05 10.94 -11.45
N GLU A 56 -14.61 10.95 -12.66
CA GLU A 56 -13.80 10.83 -13.88
C GLU A 56 -12.85 12.03 -14.04
N ALA A 57 -13.33 13.24 -13.74
CA ALA A 57 -12.49 14.44 -13.72
C ALA A 57 -11.37 14.33 -12.68
N GLY A 58 -11.65 13.75 -11.51
CA GLY A 58 -10.64 13.45 -10.49
C GLY A 58 -9.57 12.50 -10.99
N ARG A 59 -9.95 11.42 -11.68
CA ARG A 59 -8.99 10.47 -12.25
C ARG A 59 -8.09 11.12 -13.30
N ALA A 60 -8.66 11.94 -14.18
CA ALA A 60 -7.89 12.68 -15.17
C ALA A 60 -6.93 13.69 -14.52
N ALA A 61 -7.41 14.45 -13.53
CA ALA A 61 -6.60 15.43 -12.81
C ALA A 61 -5.47 14.76 -12.01
N ASP A 62 -5.70 13.58 -11.42
CA ASP A 62 -4.65 12.83 -10.75
C ASP A 62 -3.56 12.37 -11.74
N ALA A 63 -3.97 11.74 -12.85
CA ALA A 63 -3.04 11.26 -13.86
C ALA A 63 -2.17 12.39 -14.44
N GLU A 64 -2.76 13.56 -14.71
CA GLU A 64 -2.01 14.74 -15.16
C GLU A 64 -0.99 15.20 -14.11
N ARG A 65 -1.41 15.35 -12.85
CA ARG A 65 -0.54 15.82 -11.76
C ARG A 65 0.61 14.85 -11.49
N ILE A 66 0.34 13.55 -11.49
CA ILE A 66 1.34 12.51 -11.21
C ILE A 66 2.32 12.34 -12.36
N SER A 67 1.85 12.40 -13.62
CA SER A 67 2.76 12.41 -14.75
C SER A 67 3.66 13.64 -14.73
N ALA A 68 3.09 14.83 -14.46
CA ALA A 68 3.86 16.06 -14.34
C ALA A 68 4.89 16.01 -13.20
N GLU A 69 4.54 15.43 -12.04
CA GLU A 69 5.47 15.21 -10.93
C GLU A 69 6.62 14.28 -11.34
N LEU A 70 6.31 13.15 -11.97
CA LEU A 70 7.31 12.17 -12.42
C LEU A 70 8.27 12.75 -13.46
N ASP A 71 7.73 13.53 -14.41
CA ASP A 71 8.51 14.15 -15.47
C ASP A 71 9.36 15.32 -14.94
N ALA A 72 8.81 16.15 -14.04
CA ALA A 72 9.56 17.24 -13.39
C ALA A 72 10.72 16.72 -12.53
N ALA A 73 10.55 15.56 -11.89
CA ALA A 73 11.61 14.89 -11.13
C ALA A 73 12.64 14.18 -12.03
N GLY A 74 12.36 14.00 -13.34
CA GLY A 74 13.19 13.18 -14.22
C GLY A 74 13.30 11.73 -13.75
N ALA A 75 12.35 11.27 -12.93
CA ALA A 75 12.47 10.06 -12.12
C ALA A 75 11.94 8.80 -12.83
N ARG A 76 11.36 8.92 -14.03
CA ARG A 76 10.72 7.81 -14.74
C ARG A 76 11.59 6.56 -14.84
N ALA A 77 12.83 6.70 -15.29
CA ALA A 77 13.74 5.56 -15.42
C ALA A 77 14.04 4.88 -14.07
N ALA A 78 14.25 5.67 -13.01
CA ALA A 78 14.53 5.15 -11.67
C ALA A 78 13.30 4.45 -11.06
N VAL A 79 12.11 5.02 -11.23
CA VAL A 79 10.85 4.41 -10.77
C VAL A 79 10.56 3.12 -11.55
N THR A 80 10.77 3.09 -12.86
CA THR A 80 10.63 1.86 -13.67
C THR A 80 11.60 0.77 -13.19
N GLN A 81 12.87 1.09 -12.98
CA GLN A 81 13.85 0.11 -12.50
C GLN A 81 13.47 -0.44 -11.11
N ALA A 82 12.99 0.42 -10.21
CA ALA A 82 12.54 -0.02 -8.90
C ALA A 82 11.25 -0.85 -8.98
N PHE A 83 10.35 -0.53 -9.92
CA PHE A 83 9.16 -1.34 -10.20
C PHE A 83 9.52 -2.74 -10.72
N ASP A 84 10.53 -2.87 -11.59
CA ASP A 84 11.03 -4.19 -12.00
C ASP A 84 11.54 -5.00 -10.80
N GLY A 85 12.27 -4.36 -9.89
CA GLY A 85 12.70 -4.96 -8.62
C GLY A 85 11.53 -5.37 -7.71
N PHE A 86 10.49 -4.53 -7.64
CA PHE A 86 9.24 -4.85 -6.95
C PHE A 86 8.57 -6.10 -7.54
N LEU A 87 8.48 -6.19 -8.88
CA LEU A 87 7.83 -7.32 -9.55
C LEU A 87 8.55 -8.65 -9.32
N VAL A 88 9.87 -8.64 -9.11
CA VAL A 88 10.64 -9.83 -8.70
C VAL A 88 10.25 -10.30 -7.29
N LEU A 89 10.00 -9.36 -6.37
CA LEU A 89 9.65 -9.67 -4.97
C LEU A 89 8.17 -10.00 -4.79
N ASN A 90 7.28 -9.50 -5.65
CA ASN A 90 5.85 -9.60 -5.45
C ASN A 90 5.33 -11.06 -5.33
N PRO A 91 5.73 -12.02 -6.20
CA PRO A 91 5.30 -13.41 -6.05
C PRO A 91 5.72 -14.03 -4.72
N GLU A 92 6.94 -13.71 -4.26
CA GLU A 92 7.43 -14.22 -2.99
C GLU A 92 6.62 -13.70 -1.81
N LEU A 93 6.23 -12.42 -1.81
CA LEU A 93 5.36 -11.91 -0.76
C LEU A 93 4.01 -12.64 -0.75
N LEU A 94 3.43 -12.92 -1.91
CA LEU A 94 2.16 -13.64 -2.00
C LEU A 94 2.30 -15.07 -1.46
N ASP A 95 3.42 -15.74 -1.73
CA ASP A 95 3.74 -17.05 -1.16
C ASP A 95 3.90 -16.98 0.36
N LEU A 96 4.53 -15.93 0.89
CA LEU A 96 4.66 -15.70 2.33
C LEU A 96 3.31 -15.43 3.00
N CYS A 97 2.45 -14.62 2.37
CA CYS A 97 1.09 -14.40 2.85
C CYS A 97 0.29 -15.70 2.85
N THR A 98 0.42 -16.50 1.80
CA THR A 98 -0.20 -17.83 1.71
C THR A 98 0.30 -18.75 2.81
N ALA A 99 1.62 -18.78 3.07
CA ALA A 99 2.20 -19.58 4.15
C ALA A 99 1.79 -19.10 5.54
N TRP A 100 1.47 -17.81 5.69
CA TRP A 100 0.95 -17.26 6.94
C TRP A 100 -0.50 -17.66 7.17
N GLN A 101 -1.34 -17.53 6.14
CA GLN A 101 -2.78 -17.83 6.20
C GLN A 101 -3.09 -19.33 6.16
N LEU A 102 -2.25 -20.13 5.50
CA LEU A 102 -2.45 -21.57 5.32
C LEU A 102 -1.22 -22.33 5.83
N ARG A 103 -1.45 -23.44 6.54
CA ARG A 103 -0.42 -24.39 6.94
C ARG A 103 -0.72 -25.81 6.46
N PRO A 104 0.30 -26.61 6.12
CA PRO A 104 0.09 -28.02 5.79
C PRO A 104 -0.18 -28.82 7.08
N VAL A 105 -1.34 -29.46 7.15
CA VAL A 105 -1.70 -30.43 8.19
C VAL A 105 -1.96 -31.76 7.49
N ASP A 106 -1.17 -32.78 7.79
CA ASP A 106 -1.21 -34.09 7.11
C ASP A 106 -1.14 -34.01 5.58
N GLY A 107 -0.39 -33.03 5.06
CA GLY A 107 -0.22 -32.79 3.62
C GLY A 107 -1.35 -31.99 2.97
N VAL A 108 -2.35 -31.54 3.73
CA VAL A 108 -3.47 -30.73 3.24
C VAL A 108 -3.31 -29.28 3.70
N ALA A 109 -3.42 -28.33 2.77
CA ALA A 109 -3.44 -26.91 3.08
C ALA A 109 -4.71 -26.57 3.88
N THR A 110 -4.52 -26.16 5.13
CA THR A 110 -5.57 -25.85 6.09
C THR A 110 -5.36 -24.42 6.60
N MET A 111 -6.42 -23.71 6.96
CA MET A 111 -6.32 -22.40 7.60
C MET A 111 -5.36 -22.47 8.79
N ASN A 112 -4.40 -21.56 8.85
CA ASN A 112 -3.50 -21.45 9.98
C ASN A 112 -4.29 -20.87 11.17
N ASP A 113 -4.44 -21.66 12.22
CA ASP A 113 -5.10 -21.27 13.47
C ASP A 113 -4.14 -20.60 14.46
N HIS A 114 -2.87 -20.43 14.06
CA HIS A 114 -1.80 -19.82 14.85
C HIS A 114 -1.55 -20.51 16.21
N THR A 115 -1.88 -21.80 16.30
CA THR A 115 -1.61 -22.61 17.51
C THR A 115 -0.19 -23.20 17.53
N ASP A 116 0.47 -23.29 16.37
CA ASP A 116 1.86 -23.72 16.22
C ASP A 116 2.79 -22.52 16.17
N ALA A 117 3.20 -22.03 17.34
CA ALA A 117 4.10 -20.89 17.46
C ALA A 117 5.46 -21.08 16.76
N ALA A 118 5.93 -22.33 16.61
CA ALA A 118 7.19 -22.61 15.91
C ALA A 118 7.03 -22.45 14.39
N TYR A 119 5.86 -22.81 13.84
CA TYR A 119 5.53 -22.54 12.44
C TYR A 119 5.44 -21.03 12.18
N ASP A 120 4.69 -20.31 13.00
CA ASP A 120 4.52 -18.86 12.85
C ASP A 120 5.85 -18.12 12.95
N ALA A 121 6.71 -18.48 13.92
CA ALA A 121 8.04 -17.89 14.04
C ALA A 121 8.89 -18.06 12.76
N ARG A 122 8.84 -19.24 12.13
CA ARG A 122 9.57 -19.48 10.87
C ARG A 122 9.05 -18.63 9.72
N VAL A 123 7.73 -18.44 9.62
CA VAL A 123 7.14 -17.58 8.57
C VAL A 123 7.49 -16.11 8.84
N LEU A 124 7.42 -15.66 10.09
CA LEU A 124 7.84 -14.32 10.52
C LEU A 124 9.31 -14.04 10.19
N ASP A 125 10.22 -14.98 10.45
CA ASP A 125 11.64 -14.83 10.12
C ASP A 125 11.84 -14.65 8.60
N ARG A 126 11.09 -15.39 7.77
CA ARG A 126 11.12 -15.19 6.31
C ARG A 126 10.57 -13.83 5.88
N PHE A 127 9.55 -13.31 6.57
CA PHE A 127 9.09 -11.93 6.35
C PHE A 127 10.18 -10.89 6.68
N VAL A 128 10.98 -11.12 7.72
CA VAL A 128 12.11 -10.24 8.07
C VAL A 128 13.19 -10.26 6.98
N GLU A 129 13.53 -11.45 6.47
CA GLU A 129 14.48 -11.58 5.35
C GLU A 129 13.95 -10.96 4.05
N PHE A 130 12.65 -11.10 3.79
CA PHE A 130 11.97 -10.41 2.69
C PHE A 130 12.03 -8.89 2.85
N ASP A 131 11.73 -8.38 4.04
CA ASP A 131 11.66 -6.96 4.36
C ASP A 131 12.99 -6.23 4.12
N GLN A 132 14.13 -6.90 4.37
CA GLN A 132 15.46 -6.37 4.05
C GLN A 132 15.66 -6.15 2.54
N ARG A 133 15.11 -7.02 1.69
CA ARG A 133 15.17 -6.86 0.23
C ARG A 133 14.14 -5.85 -0.27
N ALA A 134 12.97 -5.81 0.34
CA ALA A 134 11.97 -4.77 0.11
C ALA A 134 12.51 -3.37 0.42
N ASP A 135 13.31 -3.21 1.47
CA ASP A 135 13.95 -1.94 1.84
C ASP A 135 14.82 -1.37 0.70
N VAL A 136 15.53 -2.22 -0.04
CA VAL A 136 16.34 -1.77 -1.19
C VAL A 136 15.46 -1.09 -2.25
N VAL A 137 14.31 -1.69 -2.54
CA VAL A 137 13.32 -1.14 -3.49
C VAL A 137 12.70 0.15 -2.96
N CYS A 138 12.24 0.16 -1.70
CA CYS A 138 11.65 1.35 -1.09
C CYS A 138 12.65 2.51 -0.97
N THR A 139 13.91 2.23 -0.67
CA THR A 139 14.98 3.22 -0.61
C THR A 139 15.26 3.81 -1.99
N ALA A 140 15.30 2.99 -3.05
CA ALA A 140 15.44 3.49 -4.42
C ALA A 140 14.26 4.39 -4.82
N LEU A 141 13.02 3.96 -4.51
CA LEU A 141 11.80 4.72 -4.81
C LEU A 141 11.75 6.05 -4.08
N SER A 142 12.03 6.07 -2.77
CA SER A 142 12.02 7.29 -1.96
C SER A 142 13.10 8.29 -2.36
N ARG A 143 14.25 7.81 -2.85
CA ARG A 143 15.29 8.67 -3.46
C ARG A 143 14.83 9.26 -4.78
N ALA A 144 14.10 8.51 -5.59
CA ALA A 144 13.57 8.98 -6.87
C ALA A 144 12.40 9.97 -6.67
N MET A 145 11.48 9.67 -5.77
CA MET A 145 10.35 10.53 -5.42
C MET A 145 10.06 10.43 -3.91
N PRO A 146 10.21 11.54 -3.14
CA PRO A 146 10.09 11.54 -1.68
C PRO A 146 8.79 10.93 -1.14
N ARG A 147 7.67 11.05 -1.87
CA ARG A 147 6.38 10.53 -1.44
C ARG A 147 6.36 9.01 -1.21
N PHE A 148 7.21 8.24 -1.88
CA PHE A 148 7.30 6.78 -1.65
C PHE A 148 7.90 6.43 -0.28
N GLY A 149 8.56 7.36 0.42
CA GLY A 149 9.15 7.12 1.74
C GLY A 149 8.15 6.60 2.78
N ARG A 150 6.86 6.98 2.65
CA ARG A 150 5.80 6.53 3.56
C ARG A 150 5.61 5.02 3.61
N TYR A 151 5.86 4.32 2.49
CA TYR A 151 5.68 2.88 2.41
C TYR A 151 6.67 2.14 3.29
N ARG A 152 7.95 2.57 3.30
CA ARG A 152 8.96 1.95 4.16
C ARG A 152 8.60 2.06 5.64
N THR A 153 8.16 3.24 6.07
CA THR A 153 7.71 3.47 7.44
C THR A 153 6.56 2.52 7.81
N ARG A 154 5.54 2.42 6.95
CA ARG A 154 4.35 1.59 7.21
C ARG A 154 4.64 0.08 7.16
N LEU A 155 5.50 -0.38 6.25
CA LEU A 155 5.95 -1.79 6.21
C LEU A 155 6.72 -2.14 7.49
N THR A 156 7.62 -1.25 7.93
CA THR A 156 8.40 -1.45 9.16
C THR A 156 7.48 -1.52 10.39
N ASP A 157 6.50 -0.62 10.49
CA ASP A 157 5.54 -0.60 11.59
C ASP A 157 4.71 -1.89 11.62
N ALA A 158 4.14 -2.29 10.49
CA ALA A 158 3.36 -3.51 10.37
C ALA A 158 4.15 -4.76 10.78
N LEU A 159 5.38 -4.90 10.28
CA LEU A 159 6.24 -6.02 10.65
C LEU A 159 6.63 -5.99 12.13
N THR A 160 6.89 -4.80 12.70
CA THR A 160 7.21 -4.64 14.12
C THR A 160 6.04 -5.09 15.00
N ARG A 161 4.82 -4.69 14.64
CA ARG A 161 3.59 -5.06 15.37
C ARG A 161 3.27 -6.54 15.29
N ALA A 162 3.42 -7.13 14.09
CA ALA A 162 3.30 -8.57 13.93
C ALA A 162 4.29 -9.33 14.81
N ARG A 163 5.55 -8.87 14.89
CA ARG A 163 6.58 -9.46 15.76
C ARG A 163 6.31 -9.25 17.25
N SER A 164 5.53 -8.24 17.64
CA SER A 164 5.07 -8.06 19.03
C SER A 164 3.81 -8.85 19.37
N GLY A 165 3.31 -9.69 18.46
CA GLY A 165 2.16 -10.58 18.68
C GLY A 165 0.84 -10.07 18.10
N GLU A 166 0.84 -8.94 17.39
CA GLU A 166 -0.35 -8.43 16.70
C GLU A 166 -0.43 -9.04 15.29
N LEU A 167 -0.75 -10.33 15.24
CA LEU A 167 -0.62 -11.18 14.06
C LEU A 167 -1.38 -10.66 12.82
N ASP A 168 -2.50 -9.97 13.02
CA ASP A 168 -3.30 -9.36 11.94
C ASP A 168 -2.51 -8.35 11.10
N TYR A 169 -1.40 -7.80 11.63
CA TYR A 169 -0.53 -6.87 10.91
C TYR A 169 0.34 -7.53 9.83
N LEU A 170 0.26 -8.84 9.62
CA LEU A 170 0.90 -9.50 8.48
C LEU A 170 0.05 -9.48 7.22
N THR A 171 -1.17 -10.04 7.27
CA THR A 171 -1.99 -10.25 6.06
C THR A 171 -3.39 -9.64 6.08
N ASP A 172 -4.00 -9.48 7.26
CA ASP A 172 -5.46 -9.34 7.36
C ASP A 172 -5.93 -7.94 7.75
N GLY A 173 -5.10 -7.18 8.47
CA GLY A 173 -5.37 -5.79 8.85
C GLY A 173 -5.30 -4.81 7.68
N MET A 174 -6.03 -3.70 7.77
CA MET A 174 -5.97 -2.62 6.77
C MET A 174 -4.59 -1.93 6.70
N ALA A 175 -3.84 -2.00 7.80
CA ALA A 175 -2.46 -1.55 7.93
C ALA A 175 -1.47 -2.71 7.96
N SER A 176 -1.90 -3.91 7.53
CA SER A 176 -1.01 -5.07 7.46
C SER A 176 0.10 -4.87 6.43
N TYR A 177 1.17 -5.62 6.59
CA TYR A 177 2.30 -5.63 5.67
C TYR A 177 1.85 -5.90 4.23
N HIS A 178 0.98 -6.90 4.05
CA HIS A 178 0.36 -7.21 2.76
C HIS A 178 -0.44 -6.04 2.18
N ALA A 179 -1.30 -5.40 2.99
CA ALA A 179 -2.10 -4.26 2.53
C ALA A 179 -1.22 -3.07 2.12
N VAL A 180 -0.16 -2.77 2.87
CA VAL A 180 0.80 -1.70 2.54
C VAL A 180 1.56 -2.02 1.26
N TRP A 181 1.99 -3.27 1.08
CA TRP A 181 2.67 -3.70 -0.14
C TRP A 181 1.78 -3.61 -1.38
N PHE A 182 0.51 -4.02 -1.26
CA PHE A 182 -0.47 -3.87 -2.32
C PHE A 182 -0.70 -2.39 -2.69
N GLN A 183 -0.78 -1.50 -1.69
CA GLN A 183 -0.90 -0.07 -1.93
C GLN A 183 0.35 0.53 -2.58
N LEU A 184 1.54 0.00 -2.32
CA LEU A 184 2.76 0.37 -3.03
C LEU A 184 2.69 -0.06 -4.50
N HIS A 185 2.23 -1.29 -4.76
CA HIS A 185 2.02 -1.77 -6.13
C HIS A 185 1.11 -0.82 -6.91
N GLU A 186 -0.02 -0.44 -6.32
CA GLU A 186 -0.97 0.46 -6.97
C GLU A 186 -0.42 1.83 -7.28
N ASP A 187 0.31 2.40 -6.33
CA ASP A 187 0.95 3.69 -6.55
C ASP A 187 1.97 3.58 -7.70
N LEU A 188 2.76 2.52 -7.78
CA LEU A 188 3.72 2.31 -8.88
C LEU A 188 3.02 2.20 -10.24
N LEU A 189 1.93 1.43 -10.33
CA LEU A 189 1.14 1.29 -11.57
C LEU A 189 0.55 2.64 -12.00
N VAL A 190 -0.09 3.37 -11.08
CA VAL A 190 -0.69 4.68 -11.37
C VAL A 190 0.39 5.68 -11.77
N THR A 191 1.52 5.69 -11.06
CA THR A 191 2.67 6.59 -11.32
C THR A 191 3.26 6.37 -12.71
N LEU A 192 3.43 5.11 -13.10
CA LEU A 192 4.00 4.75 -14.40
C LEU A 192 2.97 4.78 -15.54
N GLY A 193 1.68 5.02 -15.24
CA GLY A 193 0.61 5.00 -16.22
C GLY A 193 0.33 3.61 -16.79
N ILE A 194 0.63 2.56 -16.03
CA ILE A 194 0.45 1.17 -16.43
C ILE A 194 -0.98 0.74 -16.05
N PRO A 195 -1.82 0.29 -16.99
CA PRO A 195 -3.13 -0.24 -16.66
C PRO A 195 -2.99 -1.55 -15.89
N ARG A 196 -3.88 -1.79 -14.93
CA ARG A 196 -4.06 -3.13 -14.37
C ARG A 196 -4.55 -4.06 -15.48
N GLY A 197 -3.80 -5.14 -15.73
CA GLY A 197 -4.21 -6.26 -16.58
C GLY A 197 -5.26 -7.14 -15.91
#